data_AF-B0BK41-F1
#
_entry.id   AF-B0BK41-F1
#
_cell.length_a   1.000
_cell.length_b   1.000
_cell.length_c   1.000
_cell.angle_alpha   90.00
_cell.angle_beta   90.00
_cell.angle_gamma   90.00
#
_symmetry.space_group_name_H-M   'P 1'
#
loop_
_entity.id
_entity.type
_entity.pdbx_description
1 polymer ?
#
loop_
_entity_poly.entity_id
_entity_poly.type
_entity_poly.pdbx_seq_one_letter_code
_entity_poly.pdbx_strand_id
1 'polypeptide(L)'
;MLDRWPMETRMDHLEMVDAANEAKTQRERDAAVHRLQGWRDAAEHFGRGWSGVSADMHSMAKYGEDTPMCCGVLIDWKPAA
;
A
#
# COMPACT_ATOMS: atom_id res chain seq x y z
N MET A 1 31.81 5.02 9.18
CA MET A 1 31.05 5.49 8.01
C MET A 1 30.05 4.40 7.71
N LEU A 2 28.76 4.66 7.90
CA LEU A 2 27.73 3.67 7.54
C LEU A 2 27.61 3.69 6.03
N ASP A 3 27.89 2.55 5.41
CA ASP A 3 27.84 2.37 3.97
C ASP A 3 26.46 2.80 3.44
N ARG A 4 26.53 3.70 2.47
CA ARG A 4 25.40 4.26 1.73
C ARG A 4 24.89 3.15 0.81
N TRP A 5 23.98 2.33 1.35
CA TRP A 5 23.21 1.37 0.56
C TRP A 5 22.57 2.11 -0.63
N PRO A 6 22.68 1.61 -1.87
CA PRO A 6 22.01 2.23 -2.99
C PRO A 6 20.50 2.26 -2.70
N MET A 7 19.91 3.46 -2.67
CA MET A 7 18.47 3.67 -2.58
C MET A 7 17.81 3.18 -3.87
N GLU A 8 17.75 1.87 -4.08
CA GLU A 8 16.77 1.30 -4.98
C GLU A 8 15.39 1.68 -4.42
N THR A 9 14.78 2.67 -5.08
CA THR A 9 13.43 3.20 -4.91
C THR A 9 12.67 2.63 -3.70
N ARG A 10 12.85 3.25 -2.52
CA ARG A 10 11.96 3.03 -1.39
C ARG A 10 10.57 3.49 -1.82
N MET A 11 9.69 2.55 -2.16
CA MET A 11 8.29 2.87 -2.36
C MET A 11 7.73 3.52 -1.09
N ASP A 12 7.03 4.64 -1.23
CA ASP A 12 6.19 5.18 -0.17
C ASP A 12 4.99 4.24 0.08
N HIS A 13 4.41 4.29 1.27
CA HIS A 13 3.26 3.45 1.62
C HIS A 13 2.04 3.71 0.73
N LEU A 14 1.86 4.94 0.21
CA LEU A 14 0.80 5.24 -0.75
C LEU A 14 1.05 4.57 -2.12
N GLU A 15 2.30 4.53 -2.57
CA GLU A 15 2.66 3.79 -3.79
C GLU A 15 2.45 2.27 -3.61
N MET A 16 2.66 1.75 -2.40
CA MET A 16 2.35 0.35 -2.10
C MET A 16 0.84 0.08 -2.03
N VAL A 17 0.04 1.04 -1.58
CA VAL A 17 -1.43 0.99 -1.65
C VAL A 17 -1.89 0.98 -3.10
N ASP A 18 -1.34 1.87 -3.94
CA ASP A 18 -1.63 1.88 -5.37
C ASP A 18 -1.26 0.54 -6.03
N ALA A 19 -0.10 -0.03 -5.71
CA ALA A 19 0.30 -1.34 -6.23
C ALA A 19 -0.67 -2.46 -5.85
N ALA A 20 -1.23 -2.45 -4.64
CA ALA A 20 -2.23 -3.44 -4.21
C ALA A 20 -3.56 -3.28 -4.95
N ASN A 21 -4.00 -2.04 -5.19
CA ASN A 21 -5.28 -1.74 -5.83
C ASN A 21 -5.22 -1.86 -7.36
N GLU A 22 -4.07 -1.62 -7.96
CA GLU A 22 -3.87 -1.63 -9.42
C GLU A 22 -3.36 -2.96 -9.99
N ALA A 23 -3.03 -3.92 -9.11
CA ALA A 23 -2.61 -5.27 -9.46
C ALA A 23 -3.56 -5.89 -10.51
N LYS A 24 -2.99 -6.62 -11.47
CA LYS A 24 -3.74 -7.25 -12.57
C LYS A 24 -4.13 -8.68 -12.24
N THR A 25 -3.32 -9.35 -11.41
CA THR A 25 -3.57 -10.74 -11.01
C THR A 25 -3.69 -10.87 -9.49
N GLN A 26 -4.35 -11.94 -9.04
CA GLN A 26 -4.43 -12.26 -7.60
C GLN A 26 -3.04 -12.37 -7.00
N ARG A 27 -2.11 -13.03 -7.71
CA ARG A 27 -0.72 -13.21 -7.28
C ARG A 27 0.00 -11.87 -7.09
N GLU A 28 -0.18 -10.93 -8.01
CA GLU A 28 0.40 -9.59 -7.90
C GLU A 28 -0.18 -8.83 -6.70
N ARG A 29 -1.50 -8.91 -6.50
CA ARG A 29 -2.16 -8.27 -5.38
C ARG A 29 -1.68 -8.83 -4.05
N ASP A 30 -1.60 -10.16 -3.91
CA ASP A 30 -1.13 -10.80 -2.69
C ASP A 30 0.30 -10.36 -2.37
N ALA A 31 1.19 -10.33 -3.37
CA ALA A 31 2.56 -9.87 -3.20
C ALA A 31 2.63 -8.39 -2.77
N ALA A 32 1.82 -7.52 -3.39
CA ALA A 32 1.76 -6.10 -3.05
C ALA A 32 1.21 -5.86 -1.64
N VAL A 33 0.13 -6.56 -1.26
CA VAL A 33 -0.46 -6.49 0.09
C VAL A 33 0.53 -6.99 1.15
N HIS A 34 1.24 -8.09 0.91
CA HIS A 34 2.27 -8.57 1.83
C HIS A 34 3.41 -7.57 2.00
N ARG A 35 3.86 -6.92 0.92
CA ARG A 35 4.89 -5.88 0.99
C ARG A 35 4.41 -4.67 1.78
N LEU A 36 3.18 -4.21 1.52
CA LEU A 36 2.54 -3.12 2.26
C LEU A 36 2.42 -3.45 3.76
N GLN A 37 2.02 -4.68 4.10
CA GLN A 37 1.92 -5.10 5.49
C GLN A 37 3.29 -5.10 6.17
N GLY A 38 4.32 -5.67 5.54
CA GLY A 38 5.67 -5.65 6.09
C GLY A 38 6.23 -4.23 6.27
N TRP A 39 5.86 -3.29 5.39
CA TRP A 39 6.21 -1.88 5.57
C TRP A 39 5.50 -1.28 6.78
N ARG A 40 4.19 -1.55 6.97
CA ARG A 40 3.41 -1.05 8.12
C ARG A 40 3.95 -1.57 9.44
N ASP A 41 4.22 -2.88 9.50
CA ASP A 41 4.80 -3.52 10.69
C ASP A 41 6.16 -2.91 11.04
N ALA A 42 7.01 -2.65 10.04
CA ALA A 42 8.28 -1.97 10.23
C ALA A 42 8.10 -0.51 10.68
N ALA A 43 7.16 0.22 10.07
CA ALA A 43 6.85 1.60 10.41
C ALA A 43 6.41 1.72 11.88
N GLU A 44 5.52 0.83 12.32
CA GLU A 44 5.09 0.73 13.73
C GLU A 44 6.25 0.35 14.65
N HIS A 45 7.03 -0.68 14.29
CA HIS A 45 8.19 -1.13 15.09
C HIS A 45 9.22 -0.03 15.30
N PHE A 46 9.47 0.81 14.27
CA PHE A 46 10.41 1.92 14.34
C PHE A 46 9.79 3.26 14.76
N GLY A 47 8.51 3.28 15.17
CA GLY A 47 7.80 4.50 15.58
C GLY A 47 7.63 5.54 14.46
N ARG A 48 7.75 5.13 13.19
CA ARG A 48 7.42 5.94 12.03
C ARG A 48 5.91 5.81 11.80
N GLY A 49 5.13 6.72 12.39
CA GLY A 49 3.68 6.68 12.26
C GLY A 49 3.22 6.61 10.80
N TRP A 50 2.11 5.91 10.57
CA TRP A 50 1.38 5.89 9.31
C TRP A 50 -0.12 6.03 9.62
N SER A 51 -0.92 6.45 8.64
CA SER A 51 -2.34 6.73 8.86
C SER A 51 -3.19 5.92 7.90
N GLY A 52 -3.97 4.98 8.45
CA GLY A 52 -4.99 4.25 7.68
C GLY A 52 -6.00 5.19 7.03
N VAL A 53 -6.42 6.24 7.74
CA VAL A 53 -7.35 7.26 7.24
C VAL A 53 -6.75 8.03 6.06
N SER A 54 -5.46 8.36 6.11
CA SER A 54 -4.79 9.04 4.99
C SER A 54 -4.66 8.14 3.77
N ALA A 55 -4.42 6.83 3.97
CA ALA A 55 -4.43 5.85 2.89
C ALA A 55 -5.83 5.64 2.29
N ASP A 56 -6.88 5.67 3.13
CA ASP A 56 -8.27 5.66 2.66
C ASP A 56 -8.56 6.90 1.81
N MET A 57 -8.24 8.11 2.30
CA MET A 57 -8.43 9.36 1.53
C MET A 57 -7.69 9.34 0.18
N HIS A 58 -6.47 8.80 0.14
CA HIS A 58 -5.71 8.61 -1.10
C HIS A 58 -6.47 7.75 -2.11
N SER A 59 -7.06 6.64 -1.64
CA SER A 59 -7.77 5.69 -2.51
C SER A 59 -9.17 6.18 -2.88
N MET A 60 -9.88 6.85 -1.97
CA MET A 60 -11.16 7.52 -2.24
C MET A 60 -11.04 8.57 -3.34
N ALA A 61 -9.94 9.33 -3.37
CA ALA A 61 -9.68 10.31 -4.43
C ALA A 61 -9.60 9.69 -5.85
N LYS A 62 -9.35 8.38 -5.94
CA LYS A 62 -9.12 7.65 -7.20
C LYS A 62 -10.28 6.73 -7.59
N TYR A 63 -10.88 6.05 -6.60
CA TYR A 63 -11.91 5.05 -6.82
C TYR A 63 -13.31 5.52 -6.38
N GLY A 64 -13.41 6.64 -5.65
CA GLY A 64 -14.66 7.20 -5.14
C GLY A 64 -14.91 6.89 -3.66
N GLU A 65 -15.58 7.81 -2.96
CA GLU A 65 -15.85 7.74 -1.51
C GLU A 65 -16.71 6.54 -1.09
N ASP A 66 -17.61 6.09 -1.96
CA ASP A 66 -18.52 4.96 -1.69
C ASP A 66 -17.86 3.58 -1.91
N THR A 67 -16.62 3.53 -2.39
CA THR A 67 -15.95 2.26 -2.70
C THR A 67 -15.48 1.59 -1.40
N PRO A 68 -15.80 0.31 -1.17
CA PRO A 68 -15.42 -0.36 0.08
C PRO A 68 -13.90 -0.55 0.15
N MET A 69 -13.26 0.06 1.14
CA MET A 69 -11.83 -0.02 1.38
C MET A 69 -11.50 -0.05 2.87
N CYS A 70 -10.27 -0.47 3.18
CA CYS A 70 -9.73 -0.39 4.54
C CYS A 70 -8.23 -0.13 4.47
N CYS A 71 -7.78 0.93 5.15
CA CYS A 71 -6.38 1.36 5.14
C CYS A 71 -5.87 1.57 3.71
N GLY A 72 -6.68 2.16 2.84
CA GLY A 72 -6.42 2.39 1.42
C GLY A 72 -6.55 1.18 0.52
N VAL A 73 -6.70 -0.05 1.02
CA VAL A 73 -6.82 -1.24 0.15
C VAL A 73 -8.29 -1.52 -0.17
N LEU A 74 -8.63 -1.65 -1.45
CA LEU A 74 -9.98 -1.99 -1.91
C LEU A 74 -10.38 -3.38 -1.42
N ILE A 75 -11.53 -3.51 -0.76
CA ILE A 75 -12.02 -4.78 -0.19
C ILE A 75 -12.62 -5.66 -1.28
N ASP A 76 -13.36 -5.05 -2.20
CA ASP A 76 -14.10 -5.71 -3.29
C ASP A 76 -13.31 -5.84 -4.59
N TRP A 77 -12.00 -5.56 -4.55
CA TRP A 77 -11.10 -5.73 -5.69
C TRP A 77 -11.26 -7.12 -6.30
N LYS A 78 -11.19 -7.15 -7.64
CA LYS A 78 -11.16 -8.35 -8.46
C LYS A 78 -10.09 -8.16 -9.54
N PRO A 79 -9.42 -9.24 -9.98
CA PRO A 79 -8.49 -9.13 -11.10
C PRO A 79 -9.24 -8.60 -12.33
N ALA A 80 -8.61 -7.68 -13.05
CA ALA A 80 -9.14 -7.23 -14.33
C ALA A 80 -9.15 -8.43 -15.30
N ALA A 81 -10.28 -8.64 -15.97
CA ALA A 81 -10.45 -9.69 -16.96
C ALA A 81 -9.57 -9.46 -18.20
#